data_AF-A0A8J8GGM7-F1
#
_entry.id   AF-A0A8J8GGM7-F1
#
_cell.length_a   1.000
_cell.length_b   1.000
_cell.length_c   1.000
_cell.angle_alpha   90.00
_cell.angle_beta   90.00
_cell.angle_gamma   90.00
#
_symmetry.space_group_name_H-M   'P 1'
#
loop_
_entity.id
_entity.type
_entity.pdbx_description
1 polymer ?
#
loop_
_entity_poly.entity_id
_entity_poly.type
_entity_poly.pdbx_seq_one_letter_code
_entity_poly.pdbx_strand_id
1 'polypeptide(L)'
;MNLILSVDFEKQLRDLIYKATQDAIKQLKNNEEKQWLSLKEGAQYAGVSYNTFLKFRDLGLKICEIDGVKRVNKKSIDEFLEKFSY
;
A
#
# COMPACT_ATOMS: atom_id res chain seq x y z
N MET A 1 -19.53 28.59 32.95
CA MET A 1 -19.07 27.36 33.63
C MET A 1 -17.64 27.12 33.17
N ASN A 2 -16.65 27.52 33.97
CA ASN A 2 -15.24 27.28 33.62
C ASN A 2 -14.91 25.84 33.99
N LEU A 3 -14.61 25.01 32.98
CA LEU A 3 -14.12 23.66 33.20
C LEU A 3 -12.68 23.78 33.71
N ILE A 4 -12.49 23.66 35.02
CA ILE A 4 -11.18 23.44 35.61
C ILE A 4 -10.85 21.98 35.32
N LEU A 5 -10.17 21.73 34.21
CA LEU A 5 -9.64 20.41 33.89
C LEU A 5 -8.60 20.09 34.98
N SER A 6 -8.84 19.02 35.75
CA SER A 6 -7.82 18.55 36.69
C SER A 6 -6.58 18.14 35.90
N VAL A 7 -5.40 18.41 36.45
CA VAL A 7 -4.11 18.08 35.82
C VAL A 7 -4.03 16.60 35.45
N ASP A 8 -4.65 15.74 36.26
CA ASP A 8 -4.75 14.30 35.99
C ASP A 8 -5.61 13.97 34.77
N PHE A 9 -6.73 14.67 34.59
CA PHE A 9 -7.58 14.47 33.42
C PHE A 9 -6.90 14.97 32.14
N GLU A 10 -6.21 16.11 32.20
CA GLU A 10 -5.42 16.61 31.07
C GLU A 10 -4.34 15.60 30.66
N LYS A 11 -3.64 15.02 31.64
CA LYS A 11 -2.63 13.98 31.41
C LYS A 11 -3.23 12.74 30.78
N GLN A 12 -4.35 12.23 31.30
CA GLN A 12 -5.04 11.07 30.74
C GLN A 12 -5.54 11.32 29.31
N LEU A 13 -6.07 12.52 29.04
CA LEU A 13 -6.53 12.90 27.71
C LEU A 13 -5.36 12.94 26.73
N ARG A 14 -4.21 13.50 27.14
CA ARG A 14 -3.00 13.57 26.33
C ARG A 14 -2.46 12.18 26.00
N ASP A 15 -2.45 11.29 26.99
CA ASP A 15 -2.02 9.89 26.81
C ASP A 15 -2.95 9.12 25.88
N LEU A 16 -4.28 9.34 25.99
CA LEU A 16 -5.28 8.74 25.11
C LEU A 16 -5.08 9.18 23.66
N ILE A 17 -4.97 10.49 23.42
CA ILE A 17 -4.75 11.06 22.07
C ILE A 17 -3.44 10.54 21.49
N TYR A 18 -2.38 10.51 22.29
CA TYR A 18 -1.08 10.01 21.85
C TYR A 18 -1.16 8.54 21.43
N LYS A 19 -1.79 7.68 22.24
CA LYS A 19 -1.99 6.27 21.91
C LYS A 19 -2.84 6.08 20.67
N ALA A 20 -3.98 6.74 20.57
CA ALA A 20 -4.85 6.67 19.39
C ALA A 20 -4.11 7.09 18.11
N THR A 21 -3.32 8.16 18.19
CA THR A 21 -2.49 8.63 17.06
C THR A 21 -1.41 7.62 16.70
N GLN A 22 -0.72 7.04 17.68
CA GLN A 22 0.29 6.01 17.45
C GLN A 22 -0.31 4.75 16.81
N ASP A 23 -1.50 4.33 17.24
CA ASP A 23 -2.17 3.16 16.69
C ASP A 23 -2.65 3.41 15.25
N ALA A 24 -3.19 4.60 14.95
CA ALA A 24 -3.52 5.00 13.58
C ALA A 24 -2.26 4.99 12.67
N ILE A 25 -1.14 5.54 13.14
CA ILE A 25 0.12 5.54 12.38
C ILE A 25 0.64 4.10 12.18
N LYS A 26 0.57 3.24 13.20
CA LYS A 26 0.98 1.83 13.08
C LYS A 26 0.12 1.06 12.08
N GLN A 27 -1.19 1.30 12.06
CA GLN A 27 -2.07 0.68 11.08
C GLN A 27 -1.76 1.16 9.65
N LEU A 28 -1.38 2.42 9.47
CA LEU A 28 -0.89 2.94 8.18
C LEU A 28 0.45 2.31 7.77
N LYS A 29 1.38 2.11 8.71
CA LYS A 29 2.68 1.46 8.44
C LYS A 29 2.57 -0.03 8.17
N ASN A 30 1.66 -0.73 8.85
CA ASN A 30 1.36 -2.14 8.54
C ASN A 30 0.61 -2.30 7.20
N ASN A 31 -0.03 -1.23 6.74
CA ASN A 31 -0.49 -1.03 5.37
C ASN A 31 0.55 -0.33 4.48
N GLU A 32 1.85 -0.40 4.79
CA GLU A 32 2.86 -0.20 3.74
C GLU A 32 2.64 -1.32 2.73
N GLU A 33 1.76 -1.02 1.77
CA GLU A 33 1.27 -1.97 0.81
C GLU A 33 2.49 -2.61 0.16
N LYS A 34 2.55 -3.93 0.26
CA LYS A 34 3.61 -4.75 -0.31
C LYS A 34 3.89 -4.28 -1.75
N GLN A 35 4.99 -3.54 -1.91
CA GLN A 35 5.30 -2.85 -3.17
C GLN A 35 5.63 -3.83 -4.28
N TRP A 36 6.20 -4.98 -3.90
CA TRP A 36 6.58 -6.08 -4.77
C TRP A 36 5.57 -7.22 -4.69
N LEU A 37 4.85 -7.40 -5.78
CA LEU A 37 3.80 -8.38 -5.94
C LEU A 37 4.32 -9.58 -6.75
N SER A 38 3.80 -10.77 -6.49
CA SER A 38 3.83 -11.85 -7.47
C SER A 38 3.04 -11.46 -8.72
N LEU A 39 3.22 -12.19 -9.82
CA LEU A 39 2.44 -11.94 -11.03
C LEU A 39 0.93 -12.12 -10.83
N LYS A 40 0.52 -13.01 -9.91
CA LYS A 40 -0.89 -13.23 -9.58
C LYS A 40 -1.47 -12.05 -8.79
N GLU A 41 -0.76 -11.59 -7.76
CA GLU A 41 -1.13 -10.40 -7.00
C GLU A 41 -1.13 -9.15 -7.91
N GLY A 42 -0.17 -9.03 -8.83
CA GLY A 42 -0.11 -7.95 -9.81
C GLY A 42 -1.29 -7.92 -10.78
N ALA A 43 -1.73 -9.09 -11.26
CA ALA A 43 -2.95 -9.20 -12.07
C ALA A 43 -4.20 -8.76 -11.31
N GLN A 44 -4.32 -9.16 -10.03
CA GLN A 44 -5.41 -8.72 -9.15
C GLN A 44 -5.37 -7.20 -8.92
N TYR A 45 -4.17 -6.64 -8.67
CA TYR A 45 -3.99 -5.21 -8.50
C TYR A 45 -4.38 -4.41 -9.76
N ALA A 46 -3.98 -4.89 -10.94
CA ALA A 46 -4.33 -4.27 -12.22
C ALA A 46 -5.80 -4.50 -12.64
N GLY A 47 -6.59 -5.27 -11.88
CA GLY A 47 -7.99 -5.55 -12.20
C GLY A 47 -8.20 -6.44 -13.43
N VAL A 48 -7.25 -7.32 -13.78
CA VAL A 48 -7.29 -8.16 -14.98
C VAL A 48 -7.04 -9.65 -14.69
N SER A 49 -7.38 -10.52 -15.64
CA SER A 49 -7.04 -11.94 -15.54
C SER A 49 -5.52 -12.16 -15.58
N TYR A 50 -5.04 -13.25 -14.99
CA TYR A 50 -3.61 -13.61 -15.02
C TYR A 50 -3.05 -13.71 -16.44
N ASN A 51 -3.80 -14.31 -17.36
CA ASN A 51 -3.38 -14.44 -18.77
C ASN A 51 -3.33 -13.08 -19.48
N THR A 52 -4.25 -12.16 -19.16
CA THR A 52 -4.18 -10.77 -19.65
C THR A 52 -2.93 -10.08 -19.12
N PHE A 53 -2.62 -10.25 -17.84
CA PHE A 53 -1.44 -9.66 -17.22
C PHE A 53 -0.12 -10.19 -17.81
N LEU A 54 -0.08 -11.47 -18.21
CA LEU A 54 1.07 -12.01 -18.97
C LEU A 54 1.25 -11.31 -20.32
N LYS A 55 0.17 -10.99 -21.03
CA LYS A 55 0.25 -10.21 -22.27
C LYS A 55 0.79 -8.80 -22.04
N PHE A 56 0.48 -8.16 -20.91
CA PHE A 56 1.07 -6.85 -20.57
C PHE A 56 2.60 -6.95 -20.46
N ARG A 57 3.11 -8.08 -19.95
CA ARG A 57 4.55 -8.37 -19.92
C ARG A 57 5.15 -8.45 -21.32
N ASP A 58 4.46 -9.13 -22.24
CA ASP A 58 4.89 -9.20 -23.65
C ASP A 58 4.84 -7.83 -24.33
N LEU A 59 3.95 -6.93 -23.87
CA LEU A 59 3.83 -5.53 -24.30
C LEU A 59 4.80 -4.57 -23.59
N GLY A 60 5.66 -5.06 -22.69
CA GLY A 60 6.72 -4.28 -22.06
C GLY A 60 6.49 -3.88 -20.61
N LEU A 61 5.52 -4.47 -19.90
CA LEU A 61 5.43 -4.33 -18.44
C LEU A 61 6.68 -4.91 -17.78
N LYS A 62 7.41 -4.05 -17.07
CA LYS A 62 8.68 -4.40 -16.40
C LYS A 62 8.42 -5.32 -15.20
N ILE A 63 9.23 -6.37 -15.10
CA ILE A 63 9.26 -7.27 -13.94
C ILE A 63 10.70 -7.51 -13.48
N CYS A 64 10.84 -7.90 -12.21
CA CYS A 64 12.08 -8.42 -11.66
C CYS A 64 12.03 -9.94 -11.67
N GLU A 65 13.09 -10.58 -12.16
CA GLU A 65 13.27 -12.03 -12.14
C GLU A 65 14.62 -12.37 -11.52
N ILE A 66 14.60 -13.16 -10.44
CA ILE A 66 15.79 -13.65 -9.75
C ILE A 66 15.58 -15.14 -9.53
N ASP A 67 16.45 -15.96 -10.13
CA ASP A 67 16.40 -17.43 -10.02
C ASP A 67 15.01 -18.02 -10.32
N GLY A 68 14.39 -17.57 -11.42
CA GLY A 68 13.04 -17.99 -11.83
C GLY A 68 11.88 -17.40 -11.01
N VAL A 69 12.15 -16.70 -9.90
CA VAL A 69 11.13 -16.01 -9.10
C VAL A 69 10.81 -14.66 -9.72
N LYS A 70 9.56 -14.51 -10.17
CA LYS A 70 9.07 -13.27 -10.80
C LYS A 70 8.30 -12.40 -9.81
N ARG A 71 8.63 -11.11 -9.81
CA ARG A 71 7.96 -10.06 -9.04
C ARG A 71 7.72 -8.83 -9.90
N VAL A 72 6.65 -8.10 -9.61
CA VAL A 72 6.27 -6.86 -10.27
C VAL A 72 6.08 -5.78 -9.22
N ASN A 73 6.59 -4.58 -9.49
CA ASN A 73 6.38 -3.44 -8.60
C ASN A 73 5.05 -2.76 -8.98
N LYS A 74 4.25 -2.35 -7.99
CA LYS A 74 2.98 -1.62 -8.22
C LYS A 74 3.17 -0.40 -9.12
N LYS A 75 4.21 0.41 -8.86
CA LYS A 75 4.54 1.59 -9.66
C LYS A 75 4.77 1.24 -11.14
N SER A 76 5.39 0.11 -11.43
CA SER A 76 5.61 -0.34 -12.82
C SER A 76 4.31 -0.73 -13.52
N ILE A 77 3.32 -1.22 -12.78
CA ILE A 77 1.97 -1.49 -13.30
C ILE A 77 1.28 -0.16 -13.62
N ASP A 78 1.29 0.79 -12.69
CA ASP A 78 0.67 2.10 -12.86
C ASP A 78 1.28 2.86 -14.05
N GLU A 79 2.62 2.91 -14.14
CA GLU A 79 3.35 3.50 -15.27
C GLU A 79 3.01 2.83 -16.60
N PHE A 80 2.84 1.51 -16.60
CA PHE A 80 2.44 0.78 -17.81
C PHE A 80 1.02 1.16 -18.22
N LEU A 81 0.06 1.17 -17.31
CA LEU A 81 -1.32 1.51 -17.63
C LEU A 81 -1.43 2.95 -18.12
N GLU A 82 -0.76 3.89 -17.45
CA GLU A 82 -0.71 5.30 -17.85
C GLU A 82 -0.17 5.48 -19.27
N LYS A 83 0.87 4.73 -19.64
CA LYS A 83 1.44 4.75 -21.00
C LYS A 83 0.44 4.32 -22.09
N PHE A 84 -0.54 3.48 -21.75
CA PHE A 84 -1.57 2.97 -22.67
C PHE A 84 -2.94 3.64 -22.48
N SER A 85 -3.05 4.63 -21.59
CA SER A 85 -4.23 5.48 -21.43
C SER A 85 -4.38 6.48 -22.61
N TYR A 86 -5.60 6.90 -22.91
CA TYR A 86 -5.95 7.82 -24.00
C TYR A 86 -6.82 8.98 -23.51
#